data_AF-A0A970STI1-F1
#
_entry.id   AF-A0A970STI1-F1
#
_cell.length_a   1.000
_cell.length_b   1.000
_cell.length_c   1.000
_cell.angle_alpha   90.00
_cell.angle_beta   90.00
_cell.angle_gamma   90.00
#
_symmetry.space_group_name_H-M   'P 1'
#
loop_
_entity.id
_entity.type
_entity.pdbx_description
1 polymer ?
#
loop_
_entity_poly.entity_id
_entity_poly.type
_entity_poly.pdbx_seq_one_letter_code
_entity_poly.pdbx_strand_id
1 'polypeptide(L)'
;MKKHLLISLLALIVVPVLSSCEPIVDPTSSDSTNTSTTDVSSDPSDSSSPTSSSDSSSETQSDTTSSSDSITTSPTTEDTLIEINSQFDFDEPKDIYYEIMRDYKLISHLEGHGIADGDYIINNHFLIILKDFLIHLNPGNYHFDVHFTNRIEPINIEILNRNNMYRVINGSFETGNFFGWEGKTIFKGEKNLFCFREDGIVINNKYLESEVTYDGEGDYVYGIPTSSNQSKWEEKMGRLISSNFILGGSGHVSFMLGAAKNSDLVYVSFYDNQTNEEIARYGNYLYDFTKTNSDNIKLNLFQADLSDYLGKSLRAEIIDLGINSWDFMTFDHLETYLEAPLSEAHPAINIRPIFTQVYAPNQVANGRFEEGLEHWSISTQPGWQRSSGSMNTWRVSNGILKSDDGGDAARGLIRSSLFRVD
;
A
#
# COMPACT_ATOMS: atom_id res chain seq x y z
N MET A 1 -1.42 33.14 -20.65
CA MET A 1 -1.24 31.92 -21.47
C MET A 1 -2.43 31.01 -21.23
N LYS A 2 -3.26 30.74 -22.24
CA LYS A 2 -4.29 29.69 -22.14
C LYS A 2 -3.58 28.33 -22.22
N LYS A 3 -3.68 27.50 -21.18
CA LYS A 3 -3.23 26.10 -21.24
C LYS A 3 -4.22 25.37 -22.16
N HIS A 4 -3.80 24.98 -23.36
CA HIS A 4 -4.57 24.08 -24.21
C HIS A 4 -4.45 22.67 -23.64
N LEU A 5 -5.59 22.02 -23.39
CA LEU A 5 -5.62 20.65 -22.89
C LEU A 5 -5.59 19.71 -24.09
N LEU A 6 -4.51 18.95 -24.22
CA LEU A 6 -4.39 17.84 -25.15
C LEU A 6 -5.03 16.61 -24.51
N ILE A 7 -5.95 15.96 -25.22
CA ILE A 7 -6.73 14.83 -24.72
C ILE A 7 -6.68 13.72 -25.78
N SER A 8 -6.63 12.46 -25.33
CA SER A 8 -7.00 11.30 -26.14
C SER A 8 -8.25 10.67 -25.53
N LEU A 9 -9.17 10.17 -26.35
CA LEU A 9 -10.32 9.44 -25.86
C LEU A 9 -9.91 7.98 -25.64
N LEU A 10 -10.06 7.53 -24.40
CA LEU A 10 -9.96 6.12 -24.04
C LEU A 10 -11.38 5.54 -24.03
N ALA A 11 -11.68 4.64 -24.95
CA ALA A 11 -12.94 3.89 -24.94
C ALA A 11 -12.68 2.48 -24.43
N LEU A 12 -13.00 2.24 -23.16
CA LEU A 12 -13.14 0.91 -22.60
C LEU A 12 -14.62 0.52 -22.68
N ILE A 13 -14.97 -0.40 -23.57
CA ILE A 13 -16.34 -0.93 -23.65
C ILE A 13 -16.30 -2.34 -23.06
N VAL A 14 -16.82 -2.46 -21.84
CA VAL A 14 -17.08 -3.74 -21.18
C VAL A 14 -18.59 -3.83 -21.02
N VAL A 15 -19.21 -4.81 -21.70
CA VAL A 15 -20.64 -5.08 -21.53
C VAL A 15 -20.78 -6.21 -20.51
N PRO A 16 -21.43 -6.00 -19.35
CA PRO A 16 -21.63 -7.06 -18.37
C PRO A 16 -22.63 -8.09 -18.89
N VAL A 17 -22.34 -9.37 -18.64
CA VAL A 17 -23.29 -10.47 -18.86
C VAL A 17 -24.37 -10.37 -17.79
N LEU A 18 -25.58 -9.92 -18.14
CA LEU A 18 -26.75 -10.19 -17.31
C LEU A 18 -27.08 -11.68 -17.46
N SER A 19 -26.74 -12.48 -16.45
CA SER A 19 -27.24 -13.84 -16.32
C SER A 19 -28.77 -13.78 -16.31
N SER A 20 -29.39 -14.33 -17.34
CA SER A 20 -30.84 -14.49 -17.41
C SER A 20 -31.28 -15.44 -16.30
N CYS A 21 -32.08 -14.93 -15.36
CA CYS A 21 -32.86 -15.76 -14.44
C CYS A 21 -33.69 -16.77 -15.26
N GLU A 22 -33.32 -18.04 -15.22
CA GLU A 22 -34.26 -19.10 -15.56
C GLU A 22 -35.23 -19.32 -14.38
N PRO A 23 -36.52 -19.57 -14.65
CA PRO A 23 -37.52 -19.74 -13.60
C PRO A 23 -37.33 -21.09 -12.90
N ILE A 24 -37.39 -21.04 -11.56
CA ILE A 24 -37.44 -22.21 -10.69
C ILE A 24 -38.71 -23.01 -11.02
N VAL A 25 -38.51 -24.24 -11.50
CA VAL A 25 -39.56 -25.25 -11.61
C VAL A 25 -39.58 -26.04 -10.30
N ASP A 26 -40.70 -25.95 -9.60
CA ASP A 26 -41.06 -26.74 -8.43
C ASP A 26 -41.43 -28.18 -8.84
N PRO A 27 -40.95 -29.20 -8.11
CA PRO A 27 -41.77 -30.37 -7.91
C PRO A 27 -41.91 -30.74 -6.43
N THR A 28 -43.17 -30.78 -6.04
CA THR A 28 -43.74 -31.26 -4.78
C THR A 28 -43.36 -32.70 -4.39
N SER A 29 -43.28 -32.87 -3.06
CA SER A 29 -43.64 -34.02 -2.22
C SER A 29 -42.82 -35.31 -2.28
N SER A 30 -42.25 -35.72 -1.14
CA SER A 30 -42.84 -36.74 -0.24
C SER A 30 -41.91 -37.10 0.92
N ASP A 31 -42.49 -37.23 2.13
CA ASP A 31 -42.09 -38.08 3.26
C ASP A 31 -40.72 -37.88 3.96
N SER A 32 -40.50 -38.15 5.25
CA SER A 32 -41.30 -38.36 6.48
C SER A 32 -40.29 -38.63 7.61
N THR A 33 -40.62 -38.29 8.88
CA THR A 33 -40.01 -38.76 10.16
C THR A 33 -38.55 -38.29 10.47
N ASN A 34 -38.06 -38.06 11.69
CA ASN A 34 -38.49 -38.36 13.06
C ASN A 34 -37.63 -37.57 14.10
N THR A 35 -38.22 -37.23 15.28
CA THR A 35 -37.67 -37.16 16.68
C THR A 35 -36.35 -36.44 17.02
N SER A 36 -36.37 -35.36 17.84
CA SER A 36 -36.14 -35.29 19.33
C SER A 36 -34.66 -35.48 19.75
N THR A 37 -33.99 -34.79 20.69
CA THR A 37 -34.34 -34.24 22.02
C THR A 37 -33.08 -33.55 22.61
N THR A 38 -33.23 -32.43 23.35
CA THR A 38 -32.60 -32.01 24.66
C THR A 38 -31.09 -32.25 24.98
N ASP A 39 -30.36 -31.50 25.83
CA ASP A 39 -30.47 -30.26 26.61
C ASP A 39 -29.25 -30.23 27.60
N VAL A 40 -28.96 -29.07 28.21
CA VAL A 40 -28.27 -28.83 29.52
C VAL A 40 -26.72 -28.75 29.66
N SER A 41 -26.39 -27.76 30.50
CA SER A 41 -25.20 -27.09 31.05
C SER A 41 -24.33 -27.84 32.09
N SER A 42 -23.18 -27.27 32.48
CA SER A 42 -22.89 -26.70 33.83
C SER A 42 -21.40 -26.42 34.12
N ASP A 43 -21.17 -25.31 34.82
CA ASP A 43 -19.98 -24.78 35.55
C ASP A 43 -19.90 -25.45 36.98
N PRO A 44 -19.14 -25.02 38.05
CA PRO A 44 -17.97 -24.13 38.24
C PRO A 44 -16.93 -24.60 39.34
N SER A 45 -16.03 -23.67 39.75
CA SER A 45 -15.36 -23.48 41.08
C SER A 45 -14.09 -24.33 41.40
N ASP A 46 -13.08 -23.93 42.20
CA ASP A 46 -13.02 -23.03 43.37
C ASP A 46 -11.54 -22.67 43.78
N SER A 47 -11.43 -21.70 44.70
CA SER A 47 -10.36 -21.09 45.54
C SER A 47 -9.15 -21.96 46.03
N SER A 48 -8.01 -21.46 46.56
CA SER A 48 -7.75 -20.52 47.68
C SER A 48 -6.23 -20.39 47.99
N SER A 49 -5.83 -19.28 48.66
CA SER A 49 -4.53 -18.95 49.33
C SER A 49 -4.32 -19.77 50.64
N PRO A 50 -3.36 -19.56 51.62
CA PRO A 50 -2.55 -18.36 51.98
C PRO A 50 -1.12 -18.56 52.64
N THR A 51 -0.47 -17.44 53.03
CA THR A 51 0.43 -17.18 54.23
C THR A 51 1.81 -17.90 54.37
N SER A 52 2.89 -17.41 55.02
CA SER A 52 3.19 -16.36 56.03
C SER A 52 4.72 -16.22 56.30
N SER A 53 5.18 -15.04 56.78
CA SER A 53 6.21 -14.73 57.83
C SER A 53 7.66 -15.29 57.71
N SER A 54 8.77 -14.71 58.22
CA SER A 54 9.07 -13.92 59.44
C SER A 54 10.53 -13.40 59.47
N ASP A 55 10.75 -12.27 60.16
CA ASP A 55 11.87 -11.88 61.07
C ASP A 55 13.33 -12.35 60.88
N SER A 56 14.30 -11.41 61.03
CA SER A 56 14.99 -11.16 62.32
C SER A 56 16.05 -10.04 62.25
N SER A 57 16.37 -9.50 63.41
CA SER A 57 17.15 -8.32 63.76
C SER A 57 18.52 -8.66 64.39
N SER A 58 19.43 -7.67 64.45
CA SER A 58 20.51 -7.43 65.46
C SER A 58 21.67 -6.67 64.80
N GLU A 59 22.55 -5.89 65.43
CA GLU A 59 22.59 -5.11 66.66
C GLU A 59 23.77 -4.12 66.50
N THR A 60 23.72 -3.07 67.29
CA THR A 60 24.56 -1.87 67.44
C THR A 60 26.07 -2.08 67.70
N GLN A 61 26.90 -1.13 67.24
CA GLN A 61 27.95 -0.54 68.09
C GLN A 61 28.34 0.88 67.67
N SER A 62 28.52 1.73 68.67
CA SER A 62 28.75 3.18 68.64
C SER A 62 30.24 3.52 68.72
N ASP A 63 30.66 4.60 68.04
CA ASP A 63 31.80 5.42 68.46
C ASP A 63 31.63 6.88 67.99
N THR A 64 31.87 7.80 68.91
CA THR A 64 31.80 9.27 68.78
C THR A 64 33.16 9.89 68.49
N THR A 65 33.28 10.84 67.56
CA THR A 65 34.05 12.11 67.75
C THR A 65 33.90 13.13 66.60
N SER A 66 33.58 14.37 67.01
CA SER A 66 33.84 15.73 66.46
C SER A 66 33.90 16.04 64.94
N SER A 67 32.86 16.76 64.50
CA SER A 67 32.87 18.04 63.72
C SER A 67 34.09 18.47 62.90
N SER A 68 33.87 18.66 61.59
CA SER A 68 34.24 19.88 60.86
C SER A 68 33.47 19.97 59.54
N ASP A 69 32.82 21.10 59.32
CA ASP A 69 32.06 21.45 58.12
C ASP A 69 32.89 21.33 56.84
N SER A 70 32.33 20.61 55.87
CA SER A 70 32.45 20.95 54.45
C SER A 70 31.21 20.41 53.75
N ILE A 71 30.21 21.28 53.59
CA ILE A 71 29.07 21.04 52.71
C ILE A 71 29.63 21.02 51.29
N THR A 72 30.07 19.85 50.84
CA THR A 72 30.15 19.52 49.44
C THR A 72 28.72 19.19 49.03
N THR A 73 28.06 20.13 48.37
CA THR A 73 26.81 19.82 47.65
C THR A 73 27.16 18.85 46.54
N SER A 74 26.95 17.56 46.80
CA SER A 74 26.82 16.55 45.75
C SER A 74 25.69 16.97 44.79
N PRO A 75 25.82 16.76 43.48
CA PRO A 75 24.70 16.98 42.58
C PRO A 75 23.57 16.04 42.98
N THR A 76 22.39 16.60 43.18
CA THR A 76 21.13 15.88 43.32
C THR A 76 21.01 14.89 42.17
N THR A 77 20.91 13.59 42.48
CA THR A 77 20.53 12.53 41.56
C THR A 77 19.12 12.83 41.04
N GLU A 78 19.03 13.42 39.85
CA GLU A 78 17.77 13.73 39.19
C GLU A 78 17.11 12.44 38.64
N ASP A 79 15.77 12.41 38.70
CA ASP A 79 14.95 11.34 38.13
C ASP A 79 15.01 11.39 36.59
N THR A 80 16.11 10.95 35.98
CA THR A 80 16.34 11.16 34.54
C THR A 80 15.67 10.12 33.64
N LEU A 81 15.17 10.58 32.49
CA LEU A 81 14.91 9.72 31.33
C LEU A 81 16.24 9.35 30.66
N ILE A 82 16.44 8.07 30.38
CA ILE A 82 17.61 7.59 29.63
C ILE A 82 17.17 7.20 28.24
N GLU A 83 17.71 7.85 27.23
CA GLU A 83 17.48 7.50 25.82
C GLU A 83 18.02 6.10 25.50
N ILE A 84 17.17 5.22 24.98
CA ILE A 84 17.57 3.90 24.45
C ILE A 84 17.76 4.00 22.93
N ASN A 85 16.79 4.62 22.25
CA ASN A 85 16.87 5.00 20.85
C ASN A 85 16.05 6.28 20.63
N SER A 86 16.60 7.24 19.91
CA SER A 86 15.91 8.49 19.53
C SER A 86 15.71 8.63 18.02
N GLN A 87 16.10 7.62 17.24
CA GLN A 87 16.02 7.66 15.78
C GLN A 87 14.90 6.76 15.28
N PHE A 88 14.07 7.30 14.38
CA PHE A 88 13.06 6.56 13.65
C PHE A 88 13.49 6.37 12.19
N ASP A 89 13.48 5.13 11.72
CA ASP A 89 13.78 4.77 10.33
C ASP A 89 12.51 4.24 9.65
N PHE A 90 12.14 4.78 8.49
CA PHE A 90 10.99 4.31 7.71
C PHE A 90 11.24 2.93 7.09
N ASP A 91 12.51 2.52 6.92
CA ASP A 91 12.87 1.20 6.39
C ASP A 91 12.79 0.10 7.46
N GLU A 92 12.84 0.47 8.74
CA GLU A 92 12.76 -0.46 9.86
C GLU A 92 11.89 0.16 10.98
N PRO A 93 10.55 0.25 10.78
CA PRO A 93 9.68 0.98 11.69
C PRO A 93 9.68 0.38 13.08
N LYS A 94 10.32 1.09 14.03
CA LYS A 94 10.47 0.70 15.43
C LYS A 94 9.93 1.77 16.35
N ASP A 95 9.40 1.32 17.49
CA ASP A 95 9.05 2.22 18.58
C ASP A 95 10.33 2.89 19.13
N ILE A 96 10.16 4.08 19.69
CA ILE A 96 11.21 4.83 20.37
C ILE A 96 11.07 4.64 21.87
N TYR A 97 12.16 4.27 22.53
CA TYR A 97 12.18 3.94 23.94
C TYR A 97 13.08 4.90 24.74
N TYR A 98 12.55 5.32 25.87
CA TYR A 98 13.29 5.96 26.95
C TYR A 98 13.09 5.14 28.23
N GLU A 99 14.18 4.78 28.89
CA GLU A 99 14.15 4.13 30.20
C GLU A 99 13.87 5.16 31.30
N ILE A 100 12.93 4.82 32.19
CA ILE A 100 12.53 5.64 33.33
C ILE A 100 13.26 5.10 34.57
N MET A 101 14.26 5.85 35.06
CA MET A 101 15.08 5.39 36.19
C MET A 101 14.34 5.37 37.53
N ARG A 102 13.37 6.29 37.75
CA ARG A 102 12.52 6.36 38.95
C ARG A 102 11.17 7.01 38.67
N ASP A 103 10.16 6.57 39.44
CA ASP A 103 8.83 7.16 39.59
C ASP A 103 8.09 7.59 38.31
N TYR A 104 7.82 6.62 37.41
CA TYR A 104 6.95 6.80 36.23
C TYR A 104 5.58 7.43 36.54
N LYS A 105 5.06 7.26 37.78
CA LYS A 105 3.79 7.86 38.23
C LYS A 105 3.81 9.39 38.26
N LEU A 106 4.98 10.00 38.10
CA LEU A 106 5.13 11.44 37.99
C LEU A 106 4.96 11.93 36.56
N ILE A 107 5.10 11.08 35.54
CA ILE A 107 4.85 11.47 34.15
C ILE A 107 3.34 11.52 33.92
N SER A 108 2.86 12.67 33.50
CA SER A 108 1.44 12.92 33.24
C SER A 108 1.08 12.69 31.78
N HIS A 109 1.83 13.30 30.85
CA HIS A 109 1.63 13.19 29.41
C HIS A 109 2.85 13.69 28.64
N LEU A 110 2.85 13.45 27.33
CA LEU A 110 3.74 14.07 26.37
C LEU A 110 3.00 15.19 25.64
N GLU A 111 3.69 16.30 25.36
CA GLU A 111 3.21 17.40 24.54
C GLU A 111 4.17 17.67 23.38
N GLY A 112 3.62 18.03 22.21
CA GLY A 112 4.40 18.41 21.03
C GLY A 112 3.93 17.71 19.75
N HIS A 113 4.01 18.43 18.62
CA HIS A 113 3.78 17.89 17.26
C HIS A 113 2.48 17.09 17.06
N GLY A 114 1.44 17.40 17.84
CA GLY A 114 0.13 16.75 17.73
C GLY A 114 0.05 15.36 18.35
N ILE A 115 1.03 14.95 19.17
CA ILE A 115 1.00 13.69 19.92
C ILE A 115 -0.20 13.66 20.91
N ALA A 116 -0.86 12.52 21.02
CA ALA A 116 -2.00 12.27 21.90
C ALA A 116 -1.79 11.03 22.78
N ASP A 117 -2.64 10.82 23.80
CA ASP A 117 -2.51 9.73 24.79
C ASP A 117 -2.50 8.30 24.20
N GLY A 118 -2.92 8.13 22.94
CA GLY A 118 -2.86 6.86 22.23
C GLY A 118 -1.55 6.60 21.48
N ASP A 119 -0.68 7.61 21.35
CA ASP A 119 0.52 7.61 20.51
C ASP A 119 1.79 7.22 21.29
N TYR A 120 1.68 7.07 22.60
CA TYR A 120 2.78 6.70 23.48
C TYR A 120 2.28 5.84 24.65
N ILE A 121 3.17 5.05 25.23
CA ILE A 121 2.91 4.23 26.41
C ILE A 121 3.87 4.65 27.50
N ILE A 122 3.33 4.96 28.68
CA ILE A 122 4.13 5.12 29.91
C ILE A 122 3.85 3.92 30.80
N ASN A 123 4.90 3.20 31.16
CA ASN A 123 4.84 2.12 32.13
C ASN A 123 5.96 2.27 33.18
N ASN A 124 6.10 1.28 34.06
CA ASN A 124 7.01 1.36 35.19
C ASN A 124 8.49 1.48 34.81
N HIS A 125 8.86 1.09 33.59
CA HIS A 125 10.25 1.06 33.12
C HIS A 125 10.50 1.94 31.89
N PHE A 126 9.47 2.18 31.06
CA PHE A 126 9.65 2.84 29.78
C PHE A 126 8.61 3.91 29.51
N LEU A 127 9.09 4.99 28.87
CA LEU A 127 8.30 5.82 27.98
C LEU A 127 8.55 5.31 26.55
N ILE A 128 7.49 4.90 25.87
CA ILE A 128 7.53 4.34 24.52
C ILE A 128 6.74 5.27 23.62
N ILE A 129 7.35 5.82 22.58
CA ILE A 129 6.65 6.55 21.53
C ILE A 129 6.43 5.58 20.39
N LEU A 130 5.17 5.38 20.04
CA LEU A 130 4.77 4.32 19.13
C LEU A 130 5.16 4.68 17.71
N LYS A 131 5.67 3.69 16.97
CA LYS A 131 5.97 3.82 15.55
C LYS A 131 4.76 4.31 14.75
N ASP A 132 3.55 3.93 15.14
CA ASP A 132 2.30 4.33 14.49
C ASP A 132 2.07 5.85 14.52
N PHE A 133 2.59 6.54 15.52
CA PHE A 133 2.63 8.00 15.55
C PHE A 133 3.82 8.54 14.76
N LEU A 134 5.01 7.97 14.97
CA LEU A 134 6.27 8.44 14.37
C LEU A 134 6.25 8.40 12.86
N ILE A 135 5.57 7.42 12.25
CA ILE A 135 5.41 7.36 10.80
C ILE A 135 4.82 8.66 10.27
N HIS A 136 3.88 9.30 10.97
CA HIS A 136 3.20 10.51 10.51
C HIS A 136 4.05 11.78 10.52
N LEU A 137 5.27 11.73 11.05
CA LEU A 137 6.19 12.85 11.10
C LEU A 137 7.03 12.92 9.83
N ASN A 138 7.24 14.13 9.29
CA ASN A 138 8.19 14.30 8.19
C ASN A 138 9.62 14.08 8.68
N PRO A 139 10.58 13.71 7.82
CA PRO A 139 11.98 13.62 8.21
C PRO A 139 12.53 14.93 8.77
N GLY A 140 13.25 14.86 9.89
CA GLY A 140 13.72 16.01 10.63
C GLY A 140 13.91 15.75 12.12
N ASN A 141 14.28 16.80 12.86
CA ASN A 141 14.44 16.75 14.31
C ASN A 141 13.19 17.28 14.98
N TYR A 142 12.66 16.49 15.90
CA TYR A 142 11.45 16.74 16.67
C TYR A 142 11.79 16.86 18.14
N HIS A 143 10.99 17.69 18.81
CA HIS A 143 11.14 18.02 20.21
C HIS A 143 9.81 17.79 20.91
N PHE A 144 9.82 16.99 21.96
CA PHE A 144 8.64 16.71 22.77
C PHE A 144 8.91 17.07 24.23
N ASP A 145 7.92 17.69 24.86
CA ASP A 145 7.95 18.02 26.27
C ASP A 145 7.34 16.86 27.05
N VAL A 146 8.12 16.24 27.94
CA VAL A 146 7.62 15.23 28.87
C VAL A 146 7.20 15.93 30.16
N HIS A 147 5.90 15.95 30.43
CA HIS A 147 5.34 16.65 31.59
C HIS A 147 5.33 15.75 32.82
N PHE A 148 6.21 16.07 33.77
CA PHE A 148 6.16 15.51 35.11
C PHE A 148 5.25 16.35 36.02
N THR A 149 4.80 15.79 37.13
CA THR A 149 3.98 16.52 38.12
C THR A 149 4.67 17.77 38.70
N ASN A 150 5.99 17.84 38.66
CA ASN A 150 6.79 18.92 39.26
C ASN A 150 7.73 19.64 38.28
N ARG A 151 7.85 19.18 37.02
CA ARG A 151 8.76 19.75 36.02
C ARG A 151 8.37 19.35 34.60
N ILE A 152 9.06 19.90 33.62
CA ILE A 152 9.00 19.49 32.21
C ILE A 152 10.41 19.08 31.81
N GLU A 153 10.55 17.94 31.14
CA GLU A 153 11.82 17.42 30.65
C GLU A 153 11.72 17.21 29.13
N PRO A 154 12.56 17.86 28.33
CA PRO A 154 12.51 17.72 26.88
C PRO A 154 13.20 16.45 26.40
N ILE A 155 12.62 15.80 25.41
CA ILE A 155 13.25 14.72 24.63
C ILE A 155 13.33 15.11 23.15
N ASN A 156 14.34 14.58 22.46
CA ASN A 156 14.55 14.86 21.04
C ASN A 156 14.49 13.56 20.25
N ILE A 157 13.82 13.61 19.11
CA ILE A 157 13.68 12.47 18.20
C ILE A 157 14.15 12.92 16.82
N GLU A 158 14.97 12.10 16.16
CA GLU A 158 15.34 12.30 14.77
C GLU A 158 14.57 11.30 13.90
N ILE A 159 13.72 11.84 13.04
CA ILE A 159 13.10 11.08 11.96
C ILE A 159 14.12 11.06 10.81
N LEU A 160 14.76 9.90 10.62
CA LEU A 160 15.90 9.76 9.73
C LEU A 160 15.52 10.08 8.28
N ASN A 161 16.40 10.83 7.62
CA ASN A 161 16.31 11.14 6.19
C ASN A 161 17.37 10.35 5.41
N ARG A 162 17.42 9.02 5.58
CA ARG A 162 18.37 8.20 4.82
C ARG A 162 17.91 8.13 3.37
N ASN A 163 18.61 8.83 2.47
CA ASN A 163 18.27 8.92 1.04
C ASN A 163 16.83 9.36 0.76
N ASN A 164 16.12 9.98 1.71
CA ASN A 164 14.65 10.08 1.62
C ASN A 164 14.16 11.11 0.61
N MET A 165 15.00 12.05 0.16
CA MET A 165 14.62 12.80 -1.05
C MET A 165 14.50 11.91 -2.28
N TYR A 166 15.19 10.75 -2.33
CA TYR A 166 15.20 9.82 -3.45
C TYR A 166 14.26 8.63 -3.29
N ARG A 167 13.53 8.54 -2.17
CA ARG A 167 12.70 7.40 -1.82
C ARG A 167 11.24 7.77 -1.64
N VAL A 168 10.37 6.81 -1.93
CA VAL A 168 8.96 6.87 -1.58
C VAL A 168 8.78 6.42 -0.13
N ILE A 169 8.03 7.20 0.65
CA ILE A 169 7.62 6.81 2.00
C ILE A 169 6.81 5.52 1.93
N ASN A 170 7.20 4.52 2.74
CA ASN A 170 6.48 3.26 2.88
C ASN A 170 6.23 2.56 1.52
N GLY A 171 7.27 2.48 0.68
CA GLY A 171 7.21 1.82 -0.62
C GLY A 171 6.96 0.31 -0.55
N SER A 172 7.23 -0.30 0.61
CA SER A 172 7.05 -1.72 0.93
C SER A 172 5.82 -2.03 1.80
N PHE A 173 5.05 -1.03 2.22
CA PHE A 173 3.87 -1.22 3.09
C PHE A 173 4.11 -1.83 4.48
N GLU A 174 5.36 -1.86 4.95
CA GLU A 174 5.76 -2.42 6.24
C GLU A 174 5.18 -1.67 7.47
N THR A 175 4.57 -0.50 7.25
CA THR A 175 3.75 0.16 8.28
C THR A 175 2.39 -0.50 8.49
N GLY A 176 2.06 -1.56 7.74
CA GLY A 176 0.79 -2.29 7.83
C GLY A 176 -0.42 -1.49 7.31
N ASN A 177 -0.19 -0.40 6.58
CA ASN A 177 -1.20 0.49 6.03
C ASN A 177 -0.63 1.29 4.84
N PHE A 178 -1.45 2.13 4.21
CA PHE A 178 -1.02 3.00 3.11
C PHE A 178 -0.38 4.33 3.55
N PHE A 179 0.27 4.37 4.71
CA PHE A 179 0.91 5.59 5.18
C PHE A 179 1.87 6.17 4.13
N GLY A 180 1.83 7.48 3.90
CA GLY A 180 2.64 8.15 2.87
C GLY A 180 2.07 8.09 1.44
N TRP A 181 0.95 7.41 1.23
CA TRP A 181 0.26 7.30 -0.05
C TRP A 181 -1.12 7.96 -0.04
N GLU A 182 -1.53 8.52 -1.18
CA GLU A 182 -2.85 9.12 -1.37
C GLU A 182 -3.72 8.21 -2.26
N GLY A 183 -4.82 7.70 -1.69
CA GLY A 183 -5.83 6.96 -2.42
C GLY A 183 -6.82 7.84 -3.17
N LYS A 184 -7.00 7.60 -4.48
CA LYS A 184 -8.00 8.27 -5.33
C LYS A 184 -9.00 7.27 -5.93
N THR A 185 -10.27 7.47 -5.62
CA THR A 185 -11.39 6.75 -6.26
C THR A 185 -11.66 7.28 -7.66
N ILE A 186 -12.07 6.38 -8.57
CA ILE A 186 -12.59 6.76 -9.88
C ILE A 186 -14.09 7.09 -9.86
N PHE A 187 -14.82 6.61 -8.85
CA PHE A 187 -16.26 6.80 -8.72
C PHE A 187 -16.56 7.85 -7.63
N LYS A 188 -17.25 8.92 -8.02
CA LYS A 188 -17.64 9.98 -7.08
C LYS A 188 -18.64 9.44 -6.06
N GLY A 189 -18.21 9.31 -4.81
CA GLY A 189 -19.07 8.94 -3.67
C GLY A 189 -19.12 7.43 -3.36
N GLU A 190 -18.42 6.58 -4.12
CA GLU A 190 -18.48 5.12 -3.95
C GLU A 190 -17.18 4.57 -3.35
N LYS A 191 -16.89 4.95 -2.09
CA LYS A 191 -15.68 4.47 -1.38
C LYS A 191 -15.62 2.95 -1.19
N ASN A 192 -16.76 2.26 -1.26
CA ASN A 192 -16.81 0.79 -1.12
C ASN A 192 -16.23 0.05 -2.34
N LEU A 193 -16.18 0.73 -3.49
CA LEU A 193 -15.57 0.23 -4.72
C LEU A 193 -14.10 0.63 -4.87
N PHE A 194 -13.52 1.33 -3.88
CA PHE A 194 -12.11 1.65 -3.88
C PHE A 194 -11.28 0.40 -3.57
N CYS A 195 -10.25 0.11 -4.38
CA CYS A 195 -9.41 -1.09 -4.22
C CYS A 195 -8.34 -0.96 -3.14
N PHE A 196 -7.67 0.19 -3.03
CA PHE A 196 -6.59 0.41 -2.05
C PHE A 196 -7.15 0.74 -0.66
N ARG A 197 -7.72 -0.26 -0.01
CA ARG A 197 -8.28 -0.16 1.34
C ARG A 197 -7.31 -0.78 2.33
N GLU A 198 -7.33 -0.32 3.58
CA GLU A 198 -6.40 -0.83 4.61
C GLU A 198 -6.52 -2.35 4.82
N ASP A 199 -7.70 -2.95 4.61
CA ASP A 199 -7.87 -4.41 4.65
C ASP A 199 -7.16 -5.16 3.50
N GLY A 200 -6.69 -4.44 2.48
CA GLY A 200 -5.86 -4.93 1.39
C GLY A 200 -4.36 -4.97 1.71
N ILE A 201 -3.90 -4.36 2.80
CA ILE A 201 -2.56 -4.61 3.33
C ILE A 201 -2.64 -5.86 4.20
N VAL A 202 -2.08 -6.95 3.69
CA VAL A 202 -2.19 -8.28 4.28
C VAL A 202 -0.82 -8.81 4.66
N ILE A 203 -0.78 -9.78 5.57
CA ILE A 203 0.47 -10.47 5.91
C ILE A 203 1.00 -11.15 4.65
N ASN A 204 2.30 -11.00 4.39
CA ASN A 204 3.04 -11.63 3.30
C ASN A 204 3.11 -13.16 3.47
N ASN A 205 2.02 -13.84 3.15
CA ASN A 205 1.86 -15.27 3.33
C ASN A 205 0.94 -15.84 2.24
N LYS A 206 0.18 -16.89 2.58
CA LYS A 206 -0.76 -17.56 1.69
C LYS A 206 -1.83 -16.62 1.15
N TYR A 207 -2.05 -16.74 -0.15
CA TYR A 207 -3.19 -16.17 -0.85
C TYR A 207 -4.45 -16.95 -0.50
N LEU A 208 -5.37 -16.29 0.23
CA LEU A 208 -6.62 -16.88 0.72
C LEU A 208 -6.35 -18.25 1.41
N GLU A 209 -7.20 -19.24 1.17
CA GLU A 209 -7.06 -20.60 1.69
C GLU A 209 -6.17 -21.51 0.79
N SER A 210 -5.35 -20.92 -0.09
CA SER A 210 -4.48 -21.69 -1.01
C SER A 210 -3.10 -21.97 -0.40
N GLU A 211 -2.38 -22.95 -0.96
CA GLU A 211 -0.98 -23.20 -0.60
C GLU A 211 0.02 -22.26 -1.29
N VAL A 212 -0.46 -21.37 -2.16
CA VAL A 212 0.39 -20.39 -2.85
C VAL A 212 0.54 -19.14 -2.00
N THR A 213 1.78 -18.70 -1.82
CA THR A 213 2.18 -17.49 -1.11
C THR A 213 2.35 -16.31 -2.07
N TYR A 214 2.26 -15.09 -1.56
CA TYR A 214 2.55 -13.89 -2.34
C TYR A 214 4.02 -13.80 -2.75
N ASP A 215 4.95 -14.36 -1.95
CA ASP A 215 6.39 -14.26 -2.18
C ASP A 215 6.88 -12.81 -2.32
N GLY A 216 6.29 -11.90 -1.53
CA GLY A 216 6.78 -10.51 -1.39
C GLY A 216 7.99 -10.44 -0.47
N GLU A 217 8.42 -9.22 -0.17
CA GLU A 217 9.46 -8.93 0.81
C GLU A 217 8.83 -8.41 2.12
N GLY A 218 9.50 -8.60 3.25
CA GLY A 218 8.98 -8.13 4.54
C GLY A 218 7.73 -8.85 5.04
N ASP A 219 7.03 -8.21 5.98
CA ASP A 219 5.88 -8.77 6.70
C ASP A 219 4.54 -8.49 5.99
N TYR A 220 4.46 -7.46 5.14
CA TYR A 220 3.21 -6.99 4.55
C TYR A 220 3.28 -6.88 3.02
N VAL A 221 2.15 -7.12 2.36
CA VAL A 221 1.98 -6.89 0.91
C VAL A 221 0.62 -6.27 0.64
N TYR A 222 0.45 -5.61 -0.51
CA TYR A 222 -0.89 -5.32 -1.03
C TYR A 222 -1.44 -6.54 -1.76
N GLY A 223 -2.56 -7.07 -1.25
CA GLY A 223 -3.21 -8.26 -1.78
C GLY A 223 -4.67 -8.41 -1.36
N ILE A 224 -5.17 -9.64 -1.42
CA ILE A 224 -6.57 -9.95 -1.09
C ILE A 224 -6.67 -10.35 0.38
N PRO A 225 -7.48 -9.67 1.21
CA PRO A 225 -7.74 -10.10 2.58
C PRO A 225 -8.35 -11.50 2.65
N THR A 226 -7.89 -12.31 3.61
CA THR A 226 -8.40 -13.68 3.86
C THR A 226 -9.90 -13.70 4.21
N SER A 227 -10.44 -12.60 4.73
CA SER A 227 -11.87 -12.42 5.01
C SER A 227 -12.72 -12.10 3.76
N SER A 228 -12.09 -11.91 2.61
CA SER A 228 -12.72 -11.63 1.32
C SER A 228 -12.68 -12.84 0.40
N ASN A 229 -13.16 -12.68 -0.82
CA ASN A 229 -12.91 -13.61 -1.91
C ASN A 229 -12.44 -12.84 -3.14
N GLN A 230 -11.82 -13.55 -4.07
CA GLN A 230 -11.26 -12.97 -5.29
C GLN A 230 -12.28 -12.16 -6.08
N SER A 231 -13.47 -12.71 -6.34
CA SER A 231 -14.49 -12.06 -7.16
C SER A 231 -14.99 -10.74 -6.59
N LYS A 232 -15.11 -10.62 -5.26
CA LYS A 232 -15.49 -9.36 -4.61
C LYS A 232 -14.36 -8.33 -4.59
N TRP A 233 -13.11 -8.80 -4.63
CA TRP A 233 -11.94 -7.92 -4.62
C TRP A 233 -11.66 -7.36 -6.02
N GLU A 234 -11.77 -8.19 -7.06
CA GLU A 234 -11.51 -7.80 -8.45
C GLU A 234 -12.51 -6.77 -9.02
N GLU A 235 -13.69 -6.62 -8.41
CA GLU A 235 -14.66 -5.58 -8.79
C GLU A 235 -14.28 -4.17 -8.27
N LYS A 236 -13.23 -4.06 -7.45
CA LYS A 236 -12.78 -2.78 -6.88
C LYS A 236 -11.77 -2.11 -7.81
N MET A 237 -11.81 -0.78 -7.83
CA MET A 237 -10.99 0.03 -8.72
C MET A 237 -10.48 1.29 -8.02
N GLY A 238 -9.34 1.80 -8.45
CA GLY A 238 -8.76 2.97 -7.84
C GLY A 238 -7.36 3.29 -8.31
N ARG A 239 -6.80 4.32 -7.67
CA ARG A 239 -5.42 4.77 -7.87
C ARG A 239 -4.80 5.01 -6.50
N LEU A 240 -3.55 4.60 -6.33
CA LEU A 240 -2.74 4.92 -5.17
C LEU A 240 -1.55 5.76 -5.64
N ILE A 241 -1.31 6.89 -5.00
CA ILE A 241 -0.33 7.88 -5.43
C ILE A 241 0.73 8.02 -4.35
N SER A 242 1.99 7.86 -4.70
CA SER A 242 3.09 7.95 -3.74
C SER A 242 3.35 9.38 -3.29
N SER A 243 4.14 9.52 -2.22
CA SER A 243 4.92 10.73 -1.98
C SER A 243 5.86 11.02 -3.16
N ASN A 244 6.26 12.29 -3.30
CA ASN A 244 7.22 12.68 -4.33
C ASN A 244 8.63 12.29 -3.93
N PHE A 245 9.43 11.90 -4.90
CA PHE A 245 10.86 11.64 -4.74
C PHE A 245 11.64 12.31 -5.87
N ILE A 246 12.95 12.50 -5.70
CA ILE A 246 13.89 12.88 -6.75
C ILE A 246 14.48 11.58 -7.29
N LEU A 247 14.54 11.39 -8.59
CA LEU A 247 15.21 10.21 -9.11
C LEU A 247 16.73 10.33 -8.91
N GLY A 248 17.33 9.42 -8.14
CA GLY A 248 18.75 9.42 -7.80
C GLY A 248 19.46 8.11 -8.18
N GLY A 249 20.66 7.91 -7.63
CA GLY A 249 21.44 6.67 -7.82
C GLY A 249 21.75 6.38 -9.29
N SER A 250 21.47 5.16 -9.72
CA SER A 250 21.63 4.68 -11.11
C SER A 250 20.49 5.11 -12.04
N GLY A 251 19.45 5.78 -11.53
CA GLY A 251 18.25 6.11 -12.30
C GLY A 251 17.32 4.92 -12.56
N HIS A 252 17.60 3.76 -11.96
CA HIS A 252 16.72 2.60 -11.98
C HIS A 252 15.82 2.59 -10.75
N VAL A 253 14.62 2.05 -10.91
CA VAL A 253 13.66 1.79 -9.84
C VAL A 253 13.19 0.35 -9.93
N SER A 254 12.84 -0.28 -8.80
CA SER A 254 12.31 -1.64 -8.76
C SER A 254 11.00 -1.72 -8.00
N PHE A 255 10.18 -2.69 -8.35
CA PHE A 255 8.91 -2.97 -7.67
C PHE A 255 8.53 -4.43 -7.91
N MET A 256 7.71 -5.00 -7.03
CA MET A 256 7.18 -6.33 -7.21
C MET A 256 5.71 -6.28 -7.63
N LEU A 257 5.36 -7.08 -8.64
CA LEU A 257 4.02 -7.10 -9.21
C LEU A 257 3.57 -8.54 -9.45
N GLY A 258 2.35 -8.83 -9.02
CA GLY A 258 1.62 -10.05 -9.32
C GLY A 258 0.21 -9.75 -9.82
N ALA A 259 -0.50 -10.79 -10.22
CA ALA A 259 -1.77 -10.74 -10.93
C ALA A 259 -1.67 -9.78 -12.14
N ALA A 260 -2.49 -8.73 -12.19
CA ALA A 260 -2.46 -7.66 -13.18
C ALA A 260 -2.48 -8.17 -14.62
N LYS A 261 -3.37 -9.14 -14.89
CA LYS A 261 -3.52 -9.78 -16.21
C LYS A 261 -3.61 -8.78 -17.36
N ASN A 262 -4.36 -7.71 -17.14
CA ASN A 262 -4.60 -6.66 -18.13
C ASN A 262 -3.75 -5.43 -17.86
N SER A 263 -2.59 -5.38 -18.52
CA SER A 263 -1.60 -4.31 -18.33
C SER A 263 -2.06 -2.94 -18.84
N ASP A 264 -3.14 -2.85 -19.61
CA ASP A 264 -3.73 -1.55 -19.97
C ASP A 264 -4.59 -0.94 -18.85
N LEU A 265 -5.10 -1.77 -17.94
CA LEU A 265 -6.01 -1.37 -16.86
C LEU A 265 -5.33 -1.39 -15.49
N VAL A 266 -4.37 -2.31 -15.31
CA VAL A 266 -3.68 -2.53 -14.04
C VAL A 266 -2.18 -2.40 -14.26
N TYR A 267 -1.57 -1.36 -13.67
CA TYR A 267 -0.19 -1.01 -13.95
C TYR A 267 0.41 -0.06 -12.90
N VAL A 268 1.73 0.01 -12.89
CA VAL A 268 2.52 1.02 -12.19
C VAL A 268 2.91 2.10 -13.19
N SER A 269 2.82 3.36 -12.80
CA SER A 269 3.15 4.49 -13.65
C SER A 269 4.00 5.51 -12.91
N PHE A 270 4.89 6.19 -13.61
CA PHE A 270 5.73 7.26 -13.07
C PHE A 270 5.41 8.56 -13.77
N TYR A 271 5.28 9.63 -12.99
CA TYR A 271 4.95 10.96 -13.48
C TYR A 271 6.05 11.95 -13.11
N ASP A 272 6.41 12.83 -14.03
CA ASP A 272 7.15 14.05 -13.69
C ASP A 272 6.22 14.97 -12.90
N ASN A 273 6.62 15.29 -11.68
CA ASN A 273 5.77 16.03 -10.75
C ASN A 273 5.61 17.51 -11.13
N GLN A 274 6.57 18.10 -11.86
CA GLN A 274 6.49 19.51 -12.27
C GLN A 274 5.52 19.71 -13.44
N THR A 275 5.55 18.79 -14.40
CA THR A 275 4.77 18.86 -15.64
C THR A 275 3.45 18.09 -15.57
N ASN A 276 3.35 17.15 -14.62
CA ASN A 276 2.28 16.17 -14.52
C ASN A 276 2.18 15.26 -15.76
N GLU A 277 3.30 15.03 -16.44
CA GLU A 277 3.42 14.15 -17.59
C GLU A 277 3.73 12.71 -17.13
N GLU A 278 3.03 11.73 -17.70
CA GLU A 278 3.36 10.31 -17.52
C GLU A 278 4.64 9.97 -18.29
N ILE A 279 5.71 9.65 -17.59
CA ILE A 279 7.02 9.39 -18.20
C ILE A 279 7.22 7.90 -18.53
N ALA A 280 6.57 7.01 -17.79
CA ALA A 280 6.62 5.58 -18.03
C ALA A 280 5.44 4.86 -17.39
N ARG A 281 5.10 3.71 -17.97
CA ARG A 281 4.04 2.81 -17.49
C ARG A 281 4.49 1.37 -17.62
N TYR A 282 4.22 0.55 -16.62
CA TYR A 282 4.68 -0.84 -16.54
C TYR A 282 3.55 -1.74 -16.04
N GLY A 283 3.29 -2.84 -16.74
CA GLY A 283 2.34 -3.87 -16.35
C GLY A 283 2.99 -5.25 -16.20
N ASN A 284 2.22 -6.25 -15.76
CA ASN A 284 2.73 -7.60 -15.54
C ASN A 284 2.72 -8.43 -16.83
N TYR A 285 3.81 -8.38 -17.60
CA TYR A 285 3.96 -9.25 -18.78
C TYR A 285 4.27 -10.72 -18.42
N LEU A 286 4.53 -11.02 -17.14
CA LEU A 286 4.77 -12.38 -16.63
C LEU A 286 3.48 -13.08 -16.16
N TYR A 287 2.31 -12.43 -16.28
CA TYR A 287 1.05 -13.12 -16.07
C TYR A 287 0.94 -14.35 -16.97
N ASP A 288 0.53 -15.48 -16.40
CA ASP A 288 0.42 -16.81 -17.04
C ASP A 288 1.75 -17.39 -17.56
N PHE A 289 2.89 -16.88 -17.08
CA PHE A 289 4.21 -17.37 -17.50
C PHE A 289 4.45 -18.84 -17.12
N THR A 290 4.00 -19.26 -15.94
CA THR A 290 4.16 -20.63 -15.41
C THR A 290 3.01 -21.58 -15.79
N LYS A 291 1.91 -21.06 -16.37
CA LYS A 291 0.67 -21.80 -16.73
C LYS A 291 -0.08 -22.50 -15.58
N THR A 292 0.29 -22.20 -14.34
CA THR A 292 -0.41 -22.61 -13.12
C THR A 292 -1.18 -21.41 -12.60
N ASN A 293 -2.50 -21.39 -12.79
CA ASN A 293 -3.34 -20.20 -12.52
C ASN A 293 -3.12 -19.56 -11.14
N SER A 294 -2.81 -20.36 -10.12
CA SER A 294 -2.59 -19.88 -8.75
C SER A 294 -1.25 -19.17 -8.56
N ASP A 295 -0.22 -19.46 -9.37
CA ASP A 295 1.09 -18.80 -9.27
C ASP A 295 1.06 -17.36 -9.80
N ASN A 296 0.00 -16.97 -10.50
CA ASN A 296 -0.16 -15.60 -10.97
C ASN A 296 -0.23 -14.59 -9.82
N ILE A 297 -0.57 -15.00 -8.60
CA ILE A 297 -0.59 -14.11 -7.43
C ILE A 297 0.81 -13.72 -6.95
N LYS A 298 1.82 -14.54 -7.28
CA LYS A 298 3.20 -14.36 -6.83
C LYS A 298 3.77 -13.04 -7.36
N LEU A 299 4.42 -12.34 -6.46
CA LEU A 299 5.09 -11.08 -6.70
C LEU A 299 6.40 -11.38 -7.42
N ASN A 300 6.54 -10.84 -8.63
CA ASN A 300 7.78 -10.92 -9.40
C ASN A 300 8.50 -9.58 -9.33
N LEU A 301 9.81 -9.61 -9.08
CA LEU A 301 10.63 -8.41 -9.03
C LEU A 301 10.88 -7.86 -10.44
N PHE A 302 10.40 -6.64 -10.68
CA PHE A 302 10.65 -5.87 -11.90
C PHE A 302 11.59 -4.71 -11.64
N GLN A 303 12.34 -4.31 -12.67
CA GLN A 303 13.18 -3.13 -12.67
C GLN A 303 12.96 -2.27 -13.91
N ALA A 304 12.69 -0.98 -13.70
CA ALA A 304 12.54 0.02 -14.74
C ALA A 304 13.79 0.90 -14.83
N ASP A 305 14.27 1.12 -16.05
CA ASP A 305 15.28 2.14 -16.34
C ASP A 305 14.57 3.49 -16.59
N LEU A 306 14.81 4.44 -15.70
CA LEU A 306 14.34 5.82 -15.79
C LEU A 306 15.53 6.81 -15.85
N SER A 307 16.73 6.36 -16.21
CA SER A 307 17.97 7.14 -16.13
C SER A 307 17.94 8.47 -16.89
N ASP A 308 17.15 8.57 -17.97
CA ASP A 308 16.88 9.81 -18.71
C ASP A 308 16.24 10.92 -17.85
N TYR A 309 15.66 10.57 -16.70
CA TYR A 309 14.96 11.46 -15.77
C TYR A 309 15.73 11.69 -14.46
N LEU A 310 17.02 11.35 -14.39
CA LEU A 310 17.85 11.59 -13.21
C LEU A 310 17.78 13.05 -12.73
N GLY A 311 17.64 13.23 -11.42
CA GLY A 311 17.49 14.53 -10.76
C GLY A 311 16.10 15.17 -10.90
N LYS A 312 15.14 14.55 -11.60
CA LYS A 312 13.76 15.02 -11.69
C LYS A 312 12.97 14.64 -10.45
N SER A 313 12.03 15.51 -10.05
CA SER A 313 11.02 15.17 -9.06
C SER A 313 9.93 14.34 -9.72
N LEU A 314 9.77 13.11 -9.27
CA LEU A 314 8.83 12.13 -9.77
C LEU A 314 7.84 11.73 -8.66
N ARG A 315 6.74 11.11 -9.07
CA ARG A 315 5.89 10.28 -8.20
C ARG A 315 5.51 9.01 -8.92
N ALA A 316 5.28 7.95 -8.15
CA ALA A 316 4.69 6.71 -8.63
C ALA A 316 3.16 6.76 -8.45
N GLU A 317 2.46 6.13 -9.37
CA GLU A 317 1.04 5.85 -9.26
C GLU A 317 0.79 4.37 -9.55
N ILE A 318 0.10 3.72 -8.63
CA ILE A 318 -0.38 2.36 -8.78
C ILE A 318 -1.84 2.45 -9.23
N ILE A 319 -2.15 1.84 -10.36
CA ILE A 319 -3.45 1.94 -11.01
C ILE A 319 -4.05 0.54 -11.06
N ASP A 320 -5.23 0.37 -10.49
CA ASP A 320 -6.03 -0.85 -10.60
C ASP A 320 -7.42 -0.48 -11.11
N LEU A 321 -7.64 -0.69 -12.41
CA LEU A 321 -8.90 -0.41 -13.10
C LEU A 321 -9.44 -1.65 -13.79
N GLY A 322 -9.06 -2.84 -13.33
CA GLY A 322 -9.73 -4.03 -13.80
C GLY A 322 -11.02 -4.30 -13.05
N ILE A 323 -11.72 -5.33 -13.51
CA ILE A 323 -13.10 -5.59 -13.11
C ILE A 323 -13.33 -7.07 -12.80
N ASN A 324 -12.60 -7.97 -13.48
CA ASN A 324 -12.71 -9.41 -13.25
C ASN A 324 -11.52 -10.18 -13.82
N SER A 325 -11.53 -11.51 -13.64
CA SER A 325 -10.66 -12.44 -14.37
C SER A 325 -9.16 -12.22 -14.15
N TRP A 326 -8.75 -11.94 -12.91
CA TRP A 326 -7.36 -11.59 -12.56
C TRP A 326 -6.89 -10.22 -13.05
N ASP A 327 -7.81 -9.34 -13.45
CA ASP A 327 -7.54 -7.94 -13.72
C ASP A 327 -7.42 -7.12 -12.40
N PHE A 328 -6.89 -7.66 -11.31
CA PHE A 328 -6.52 -6.91 -10.10
C PHE A 328 -5.02 -7.04 -9.89
N MET A 329 -4.37 -6.21 -9.06
CA MET A 329 -2.95 -6.42 -8.73
C MET A 329 -2.71 -6.89 -7.30
N THR A 330 -1.62 -7.63 -7.15
CA THR A 330 -0.82 -7.66 -5.93
C THR A 330 0.42 -6.81 -6.13
N PHE A 331 0.85 -6.11 -5.09
CA PHE A 331 1.98 -5.18 -5.20
C PHE A 331 2.79 -5.14 -3.93
N ASP A 332 4.09 -4.96 -4.09
CA ASP A 332 5.00 -4.79 -2.97
C ASP A 332 6.32 -4.11 -3.40
N HIS A 333 7.08 -3.64 -2.42
CA HIS A 333 8.49 -3.29 -2.46
C HIS A 333 8.91 -2.34 -3.60
N LEU A 334 8.32 -1.15 -3.64
CA LEU A 334 8.78 -0.06 -4.49
C LEU A 334 10.08 0.57 -3.94
N GLU A 335 11.22 0.27 -4.56
CA GLU A 335 12.49 0.94 -4.32
C GLU A 335 12.80 1.92 -5.46
N THR A 336 13.13 3.15 -5.08
CA THR A 336 13.29 4.30 -6.00
C THR A 336 14.70 4.87 -6.00
N TYR A 337 15.57 4.33 -5.13
CA TYR A 337 16.99 4.59 -5.09
C TYR A 337 17.79 3.29 -5.17
N LEU A 338 18.31 2.99 -6.35
CA LEU A 338 19.23 1.88 -6.59
C LEU A 338 20.61 2.43 -6.92
N GLU A 339 21.65 2.11 -6.14
CA GLU A 339 23.02 2.53 -6.43
C GLU A 339 23.54 1.94 -7.75
N ALA A 340 23.07 0.74 -8.10
CA ALA A 340 23.33 0.06 -9.36
C ALA A 340 22.10 -0.76 -9.79
N PRO A 341 21.93 -1.05 -11.09
CA PRO A 341 20.89 -1.96 -11.56
C PRO A 341 21.00 -3.35 -10.92
N LEU A 342 19.87 -3.93 -10.56
CA LEU A 342 19.71 -5.29 -10.03
C LEU A 342 19.94 -6.32 -11.14
N SER A 343 20.70 -7.39 -10.83
CA SER A 343 21.01 -8.46 -11.78
C SER A 343 19.90 -9.50 -11.94
N GLU A 344 19.15 -9.77 -10.87
CA GLU A 344 18.12 -10.83 -10.84
C GLU A 344 16.70 -10.33 -11.15
N ALA A 345 16.52 -9.02 -11.34
CA ALA A 345 15.21 -8.43 -11.62
C ALA A 345 14.79 -8.59 -13.08
N HIS A 346 13.50 -8.79 -13.32
CA HIS A 346 12.93 -8.77 -14.66
C HIS A 346 12.90 -7.33 -15.22
N PRO A 347 13.32 -7.09 -16.47
CA PRO A 347 13.24 -5.75 -17.04
C PRO A 347 11.78 -5.33 -17.24
N ALA A 348 11.39 -4.21 -16.63
CA ALA A 348 10.07 -3.63 -16.80
C ALA A 348 9.94 -3.01 -18.20
N ILE A 349 8.94 -3.46 -18.97
CA ILE A 349 8.71 -2.97 -20.34
C ILE A 349 7.82 -1.73 -20.27
N ASN A 350 8.31 -0.59 -20.77
CA ASN A 350 7.50 0.63 -20.83
C ASN A 350 6.38 0.49 -21.87
N ILE A 351 5.14 0.45 -21.40
CA ILE A 351 3.92 0.30 -22.21
C ILE A 351 3.11 1.60 -22.33
N ARG A 352 3.70 2.73 -21.95
CA ARG A 352 3.07 4.04 -22.08
C ARG A 352 2.66 4.29 -23.55
N PRO A 353 1.43 4.72 -23.83
CA PRO A 353 1.02 5.07 -25.19
C PRO A 353 1.93 6.13 -25.82
N ILE A 354 2.32 5.92 -27.08
CA ILE A 354 3.13 6.85 -27.86
C ILE A 354 2.24 7.52 -28.91
N PHE A 355 2.27 8.85 -28.95
CA PHE A 355 1.56 9.64 -29.95
C PHE A 355 2.57 10.33 -30.87
N THR A 356 2.51 10.03 -32.17
CA THR A 356 3.44 10.58 -33.18
C THR A 356 2.97 11.89 -33.81
N GLN A 357 1.83 12.43 -33.37
CA GLN A 357 1.22 13.60 -33.98
C GLN A 357 1.92 14.89 -33.54
N VAL A 358 2.34 15.68 -34.53
CA VAL A 358 2.96 17.00 -34.31
C VAL A 358 1.91 18.08 -33.99
N TYR A 359 0.66 17.86 -34.39
CA TYR A 359 -0.46 18.77 -34.14
C TYR A 359 -1.72 17.97 -33.80
N ALA A 360 -2.42 18.38 -32.74
CA ALA A 360 -3.69 17.80 -32.34
C ALA A 360 -4.86 18.67 -32.85
N PRO A 361 -5.75 18.14 -33.70
CA PRO A 361 -6.94 18.85 -34.16
C PRO A 361 -7.94 19.08 -33.02
N ASN A 362 -8.88 20.00 -33.19
CA ASN A 362 -9.97 20.25 -32.22
C ASN A 362 -11.16 19.29 -32.37
N GLN A 363 -10.94 18.15 -33.01
CA GLN A 363 -11.93 17.08 -33.19
C GLN A 363 -11.19 15.74 -33.24
N VAL A 364 -11.87 14.67 -32.82
CA VAL A 364 -11.33 13.30 -32.94
C VAL A 364 -11.23 12.95 -34.43
N ALA A 365 -10.02 12.67 -34.91
CA ALA A 365 -9.79 12.18 -36.27
C ALA A 365 -10.52 10.85 -36.48
N ASN A 366 -11.21 10.72 -37.63
CA ASN A 366 -12.03 9.54 -37.95
C ASN A 366 -12.99 9.13 -36.80
N GLY A 367 -13.59 10.10 -36.10
CA GLY A 367 -14.53 9.84 -35.00
C GLY A 367 -15.82 9.10 -35.40
N ARG A 368 -16.11 9.04 -36.71
CA ARG A 368 -17.28 8.36 -37.28
C ARG A 368 -16.94 6.98 -37.86
N PHE A 369 -15.68 6.55 -37.82
CA PHE A 369 -15.22 5.27 -38.39
C PHE A 369 -15.54 5.08 -39.88
N GLU A 370 -15.70 6.17 -40.64
CA GLU A 370 -15.96 6.11 -42.09
C GLU A 370 -14.73 5.61 -42.86
N GLU A 371 -13.55 5.81 -42.29
CA GLU A 371 -12.25 5.35 -42.79
C GLU A 371 -11.77 4.09 -42.05
N GLY A 372 -12.69 3.28 -41.53
CA GLY A 372 -12.32 2.11 -40.74
C GLY A 372 -11.66 2.52 -39.42
N LEU A 373 -10.49 1.93 -39.12
CA LEU A 373 -9.71 2.20 -37.90
C LEU A 373 -8.55 3.19 -38.13
N GLU A 374 -8.50 3.87 -39.28
CA GLU A 374 -7.49 4.92 -39.49
C GLU A 374 -7.55 5.96 -38.35
N HIS A 375 -6.39 6.41 -37.87
CA HIS A 375 -6.24 7.30 -36.70
C HIS A 375 -6.66 6.74 -35.34
N TRP A 376 -7.00 5.45 -35.27
CA TRP A 376 -7.22 4.72 -34.03
C TRP A 376 -6.18 3.61 -33.86
N SER A 377 -5.72 3.41 -32.63
CA SER A 377 -4.80 2.32 -32.30
C SER A 377 -5.50 1.30 -31.40
N ILE A 378 -5.45 0.03 -31.79
CA ILE A 378 -5.85 -1.08 -30.91
C ILE A 378 -4.67 -1.42 -30.00
N SER A 379 -4.93 -1.59 -28.71
CA SER A 379 -3.90 -2.02 -27.79
C SER A 379 -3.50 -3.47 -28.01
N THR A 380 -2.19 -3.73 -27.98
CA THR A 380 -1.62 -5.07 -28.11
C THR A 380 -1.14 -5.61 -26.76
N GLN A 381 -1.45 -4.93 -25.65
CA GLN A 381 -1.00 -5.35 -24.33
C GLN A 381 -1.67 -6.67 -23.91
N PRO A 382 -1.02 -7.45 -23.01
CA PRO A 382 -1.61 -8.65 -22.45
C PRO A 382 -2.93 -8.38 -21.71
N GLY A 383 -3.77 -9.40 -21.63
CA GLY A 383 -5.05 -9.43 -20.90
C GLY A 383 -6.29 -9.29 -21.78
N TRP A 384 -6.13 -8.88 -23.04
CA TRP A 384 -7.21 -8.85 -24.04
C TRP A 384 -7.32 -10.12 -24.88
N GLN A 385 -6.46 -11.14 -24.66
CA GLN A 385 -6.46 -12.34 -25.48
C GLN A 385 -7.77 -13.13 -25.34
N ARG A 386 -8.29 -13.56 -26.48
CA ARG A 386 -9.45 -14.45 -26.58
C ARG A 386 -9.04 -15.89 -26.31
N SER A 387 -10.01 -16.74 -25.93
CA SER A 387 -9.82 -18.20 -25.86
C SER A 387 -9.34 -18.82 -27.18
N SER A 388 -9.60 -18.16 -28.31
CA SER A 388 -9.12 -18.55 -29.65
C SER A 388 -7.70 -18.07 -29.99
N GLY A 389 -7.06 -17.27 -29.13
CA GLY A 389 -5.74 -16.67 -29.37
C GLY A 389 -5.75 -15.47 -30.34
N SER A 390 -6.91 -15.05 -30.86
CA SER A 390 -7.04 -13.85 -31.70
C SER A 390 -6.90 -12.57 -30.86
N MET A 391 -6.23 -11.56 -31.43
CA MET A 391 -6.10 -10.20 -30.88
C MET A 391 -6.96 -9.16 -31.61
N ASN A 392 -7.72 -9.57 -32.64
CA ASN A 392 -8.51 -8.66 -33.48
C ASN A 392 -9.85 -8.27 -32.82
N THR A 393 -9.81 -7.64 -31.64
CA THR A 393 -11.04 -7.29 -30.90
C THR A 393 -11.98 -6.38 -31.70
N TRP A 394 -11.41 -5.45 -32.47
CA TRP A 394 -12.17 -4.36 -33.08
C TRP A 394 -12.21 -4.49 -34.60
N ARG A 395 -13.39 -4.25 -35.18
CA ARG A 395 -13.58 -4.12 -36.63
C ARG A 395 -14.56 -3.01 -36.95
N VAL A 396 -14.50 -2.51 -38.17
CA VAL A 396 -15.50 -1.57 -38.70
C VAL A 396 -16.29 -2.25 -39.81
N SER A 397 -17.62 -2.14 -39.74
CA SER A 397 -18.54 -2.69 -40.71
C SER A 397 -19.62 -1.67 -41.01
N ASN A 398 -19.70 -1.21 -42.27
CA ASN A 398 -20.62 -0.15 -42.72
C ASN A 398 -20.49 1.15 -41.90
N GLY A 399 -19.26 1.58 -41.60
CA GLY A 399 -19.00 2.79 -40.79
C GLY A 399 -19.34 2.65 -39.31
N ILE A 400 -19.59 1.43 -38.82
CA ILE A 400 -19.91 1.16 -37.42
C ILE A 400 -18.77 0.36 -36.80
N LEU A 401 -18.17 0.90 -35.74
CA LEU A 401 -17.24 0.16 -34.89
C LEU A 401 -17.99 -0.97 -34.17
N LYS A 402 -17.44 -2.18 -34.26
CA LYS A 402 -17.97 -3.38 -33.62
C LYS A 402 -16.84 -4.11 -32.91
N SER A 403 -17.14 -4.69 -31.75
CA SER A 403 -16.35 -5.79 -31.22
C SER A 403 -16.59 -7.04 -32.10
N ASP A 404 -15.57 -7.86 -32.33
CA ASP A 404 -15.57 -8.90 -33.36
C ASP A 404 -16.35 -10.20 -32.97
N ASP A 405 -16.14 -11.31 -33.69
CA ASP A 405 -16.93 -12.55 -33.60
C ASP A 405 -16.97 -13.08 -32.16
N GLY A 406 -18.17 -13.03 -31.55
CA GLY A 406 -18.38 -13.13 -30.10
C GLY A 406 -19.23 -12.00 -29.52
N GLY A 407 -19.39 -10.88 -30.24
CA GLY A 407 -20.26 -9.77 -29.82
C GLY A 407 -19.78 -9.14 -28.51
N ASP A 408 -20.69 -9.03 -27.55
CA ASP A 408 -20.44 -8.42 -26.22
C ASP A 408 -19.37 -9.13 -25.39
N ALA A 409 -19.04 -10.38 -25.72
CA ALA A 409 -18.02 -11.16 -25.00
C ALA A 409 -16.57 -10.74 -25.35
N ALA A 410 -16.38 -9.95 -26.40
CA ALA A 410 -15.07 -9.53 -26.88
C ALA A 410 -14.60 -8.25 -26.18
N ARG A 411 -13.61 -8.37 -25.29
CA ARG A 411 -12.98 -7.25 -24.58
C ARG A 411 -11.71 -6.79 -25.29
N GLY A 412 -11.46 -5.48 -25.27
CA GLY A 412 -10.27 -4.88 -25.87
C GLY A 412 -10.23 -3.39 -25.61
N LEU A 413 -9.13 -2.77 -26.01
CA LEU A 413 -8.93 -1.33 -25.85
C LEU A 413 -8.55 -0.69 -27.17
N ILE A 414 -9.22 0.41 -27.50
CA ILE A 414 -8.89 1.24 -28.65
C ILE A 414 -8.67 2.67 -28.16
N ARG A 415 -7.67 3.35 -28.73
CA ARG A 415 -7.33 4.74 -28.43
C ARG A 415 -7.46 5.60 -29.66
N SER A 416 -8.02 6.78 -29.48
CA SER A 416 -7.96 7.80 -30.52
C SER A 416 -6.56 8.41 -30.61
N SER A 417 -6.25 8.91 -31.79
CA SER A 417 -5.50 10.13 -32.04
C SER A 417 -5.64 11.21 -30.94
N LEU A 418 -4.59 12.01 -30.72
CA LEU A 418 -4.68 13.20 -29.89
C LEU A 418 -5.66 14.20 -30.52
N PHE A 419 -6.37 14.94 -29.67
CA PHE A 419 -7.18 16.09 -30.04
C PHE A 419 -7.09 17.14 -28.93
N ARG A 420 -7.48 18.38 -29.24
CA ARG A 420 -7.57 19.48 -28.28
C ARG A 420 -9.03 19.81 -28.00
N VAL A 421 -9.27 20.32 -26.79
CA VAL A 421 -10.55 20.90 -26.40
C VAL A 421 -10.30 22.37 -26.09
N ASP A 422 -10.82 23.27 -26.91
CA ASP A 422 -10.57 24.71 -26.78
C ASP A 422 -11.66 25.63 -27.33
#